data_AF-A0AAI8MPI5-F1
#
_entry.id   AF-A0AAI8MPI5-F1
#
_cell.length_a   1.000
_cell.length_b   1.000
_cell.length_c   1.000
_cell.angle_alpha   90.00
_cell.angle_beta   90.00
_cell.angle_gamma   90.00
#
_symmetry.space_group_name_H-M   'P 1'
#
loop_
_entity.id
_entity.type
_entity.pdbx_description
1 polymer ?
#
loop_
_entity_poly.entity_id
_entity_poly.type
_entity_poly.pdbx_seq_one_letter_code
_entity_poly.pdbx_strand_id
1 'polypeptide(L)'
;MPLKGEVSNNLTAKNGGLAQLSGTAKVEKNATAESGGIVQILDLGTIIGGITAKDSGIIQLGKVESGSNTSNAKLATSSITLQNGGILVVSGIIERGSEISTNPQVKNESGIVMAGFGAMPITNLSQNTLTINGSYTQDSNAKLQIAFSGSLNSKLEANSYDIQGDTLEFVPI
;
A
#
# COMPACT_ATOMS: atom_id res chain seq x y z
N MET A 1 11.39 -18.30 17.49
CA MET A 1 11.98 -17.92 16.19
C MET A 1 10.82 -17.60 15.26
N PRO A 2 10.68 -16.39 14.71
CA PRO A 2 9.62 -16.11 13.74
C PRO A 2 9.83 -16.99 12.50
N LEU A 3 8.75 -17.56 11.97
CA LEU A 3 8.78 -18.31 10.72
C LEU A 3 9.11 -17.34 9.57
N LYS A 4 10.18 -17.63 8.84
CA LYS A 4 10.59 -16.89 7.64
C LYS A 4 10.07 -17.63 6.42
N GLY A 5 9.24 -16.98 5.62
CA GLY A 5 8.81 -17.48 4.31
C GLY A 5 9.59 -16.79 3.20
N GLU A 6 10.12 -17.54 2.24
CA GLU A 6 10.81 -16.98 1.08
C GLU A 6 10.19 -17.49 -0.22
N VAL A 7 9.91 -16.56 -1.13
CA VAL A 7 9.42 -16.83 -2.48
C VAL A 7 10.47 -16.31 -3.46
N SER A 8 11.20 -17.20 -4.13
CA SER A 8 12.23 -16.85 -5.11
C SER A 8 11.67 -16.42 -6.48
N ASN A 9 10.35 -16.50 -6.65
CA ASN A 9 9.63 -16.17 -7.87
C ASN A 9 8.69 -14.98 -7.67
N ASN A 10 7.96 -14.63 -8.73
CA ASN A 10 6.92 -13.61 -8.65
C ASN A 10 5.78 -14.09 -7.74
N LEU A 11 5.24 -13.18 -6.94
CA LEU A 11 4.02 -13.39 -6.18
C LEU A 11 2.84 -12.79 -6.95
N THR A 12 1.85 -13.59 -7.31
CA THR A 12 0.74 -13.12 -8.15
C THR A 12 -0.60 -13.47 -7.52
N ALA A 13 -1.47 -12.46 -7.37
CA ALA A 13 -2.85 -12.60 -6.97
C ALA A 13 -3.76 -12.09 -8.09
N LYS A 14 -4.71 -12.93 -8.55
CA LYS A 14 -5.62 -12.63 -9.66
C LYS A 14 -7.05 -13.05 -9.35
N ASN A 15 -8.03 -12.42 -10.00
CA ASN A 15 -9.43 -12.87 -10.04
C ASN A 15 -10.03 -13.10 -8.63
N GLY A 16 -9.83 -12.15 -7.72
CA GLY A 16 -10.27 -12.26 -6.32
C GLY A 16 -9.42 -13.16 -5.43
N GLY A 17 -8.34 -13.77 -5.95
CA GLY A 17 -7.39 -14.54 -5.16
C GLY A 17 -6.61 -13.66 -4.16
N LEU A 18 -6.21 -14.26 -3.04
CA LEU A 18 -5.43 -13.60 -1.99
C LEU A 18 -4.02 -14.19 -1.91
N ALA A 19 -3.01 -13.33 -2.02
CA ALA A 19 -1.63 -13.62 -1.66
C ALA A 19 -1.28 -12.82 -0.40
N GLN A 20 -1.07 -13.52 0.71
CA GLN A 20 -0.82 -12.91 2.01
C GLN A 20 0.63 -13.13 2.45
N LEU A 21 1.30 -12.05 2.84
CA LEU A 21 2.63 -12.04 3.45
C LEU A 21 2.49 -11.66 4.92
N SER A 22 2.96 -12.54 5.80
CA SER A 22 2.93 -12.38 7.27
C SER A 22 4.28 -12.74 7.87
N GLY A 23 4.61 -12.19 9.05
CA GLY A 23 5.90 -12.45 9.70
C GLY A 23 7.06 -11.76 8.99
N THR A 24 8.20 -12.44 8.79
CA THR A 24 9.38 -11.90 8.08
C THR A 24 9.46 -12.44 6.65
N ALA A 25 8.36 -12.37 5.91
CA ALA A 25 8.26 -12.95 4.58
C ALA A 25 8.99 -12.12 3.51
N LYS A 26 9.61 -12.80 2.55
CA LYS A 26 10.38 -12.19 1.46
C LYS A 26 9.95 -12.73 0.10
N VAL A 27 9.81 -11.83 -0.87
CA VAL A 27 9.65 -12.13 -2.30
C VAL A 27 10.87 -11.57 -3.03
N GLU A 28 11.62 -12.43 -3.70
CA GLU A 28 12.87 -12.03 -4.37
C GLU A 28 12.65 -11.28 -5.68
N LYS A 29 11.48 -11.46 -6.30
CA LYS A 29 11.11 -10.80 -7.56
C LYS A 29 9.97 -9.82 -7.35
N ASN A 30 9.04 -9.74 -8.31
CA ASN A 30 7.94 -8.80 -8.30
C ASN A 30 6.71 -9.39 -7.62
N ALA A 31 5.82 -8.51 -7.16
CA ALA A 31 4.46 -8.88 -6.79
C ALA A 31 3.43 -8.23 -7.72
N THR A 32 2.35 -8.93 -8.02
CA THR A 32 1.29 -8.42 -8.89
C THR A 32 -0.08 -8.75 -8.32
N ALA A 33 -0.91 -7.72 -8.18
CA ALA A 33 -2.33 -7.82 -7.91
C ALA A 33 -3.10 -7.39 -9.17
N GLU A 34 -3.99 -8.23 -9.70
CA GLU A 34 -4.71 -7.93 -10.94
C GLU A 34 -6.14 -8.47 -10.91
N SER A 35 -7.08 -7.81 -11.59
CA SER A 35 -8.45 -8.30 -11.75
C SER A 35 -9.11 -8.63 -10.41
N GLY A 36 -9.03 -7.70 -9.45
CA GLY A 36 -9.55 -7.89 -8.09
C GLY A 36 -8.74 -8.82 -7.18
N GLY A 37 -7.62 -9.36 -7.65
CA GLY A 37 -6.68 -10.08 -6.78
C GLY A 37 -6.06 -9.18 -5.72
N ILE A 38 -5.69 -9.75 -4.58
CA ILE A 38 -5.21 -9.01 -3.40
C ILE A 38 -3.80 -9.50 -3.02
N VAL A 39 -2.83 -8.59 -2.97
CA VAL A 39 -1.55 -8.80 -2.29
C VAL A 39 -1.63 -8.09 -0.94
N GLN A 40 -1.67 -8.86 0.15
CA GLN A 40 -1.80 -8.34 1.51
C GLN A 40 -0.51 -8.52 2.30
N ILE A 41 -0.02 -7.46 2.92
CA ILE A 41 1.13 -7.47 3.85
C ILE A 41 0.60 -7.25 5.26
N LEU A 42 0.57 -8.27 6.11
CA LEU A 42 -0.03 -8.15 7.45
C LEU A 42 0.87 -7.39 8.43
N ASP A 43 2.14 -7.79 8.56
CA ASP A 43 3.04 -7.24 9.58
C ASP A 43 4.30 -6.66 8.94
N LEU A 44 5.17 -7.54 8.44
CA LEU A 44 6.40 -7.15 7.77
C LEU A 44 6.55 -7.97 6.48
N GLY A 45 6.94 -7.30 5.41
CA GLY A 45 7.17 -7.94 4.12
C GLY A 45 8.31 -7.26 3.39
N THR A 46 9.14 -8.06 2.73
CA THR A 46 10.11 -7.56 1.76
C THR A 46 9.73 -8.06 0.39
N ILE A 47 9.56 -7.17 -0.57
CA ILE A 47 9.45 -7.50 -1.98
C ILE A 47 10.60 -6.75 -2.66
N ILE A 48 11.64 -7.46 -3.09
CA ILE A 48 12.85 -6.83 -3.64
C ILE A 48 12.51 -6.10 -4.94
N GLY A 49 11.74 -6.75 -5.81
CA GLY A 49 11.27 -6.17 -7.06
C GLY A 49 10.22 -5.09 -6.86
N GLY A 50 9.57 -4.73 -7.96
CA GLY A 50 8.43 -3.81 -7.91
C GLY A 50 7.14 -4.53 -7.56
N ILE A 51 6.15 -3.75 -7.14
CA ILE A 51 4.78 -4.21 -6.96
C ILE A 51 3.90 -3.50 -7.98
N THR A 52 3.02 -4.24 -8.65
CA THR A 52 2.03 -3.67 -9.57
C THR A 52 0.63 -4.05 -9.13
N ALA A 53 -0.25 -3.07 -9.00
CA ALA A 53 -1.69 -3.27 -8.93
C ALA A 53 -2.34 -2.72 -10.19
N LYS A 54 -3.15 -3.55 -10.85
CA LYS A 54 -3.86 -3.14 -12.07
C LYS A 54 -5.21 -3.78 -12.23
N ASP A 55 -6.07 -3.19 -13.05
CA ASP A 55 -7.37 -3.76 -13.41
C ASP A 55 -8.18 -4.13 -12.14
N SER A 56 -8.30 -3.17 -11.20
CA SER A 56 -8.90 -3.36 -9.87
C SER A 56 -8.17 -4.30 -8.90
N GLY A 57 -6.93 -4.71 -9.20
CA GLY A 57 -6.06 -5.40 -8.26
C GLY A 57 -5.71 -4.53 -7.05
N ILE A 58 -5.55 -5.15 -5.88
CA ILE A 58 -5.44 -4.47 -4.59
C ILE A 58 -4.10 -4.83 -3.93
N ILE A 59 -3.35 -3.80 -3.54
CA ILE A 59 -2.25 -3.92 -2.58
C ILE A 59 -2.78 -3.41 -1.26
N GLN A 60 -2.86 -4.30 -0.28
CA GLN A 60 -3.28 -3.97 1.07
C GLN A 60 -2.08 -4.12 2.00
N LEU A 61 -1.80 -3.06 2.73
CA LEU A 61 -0.84 -3.11 3.82
C LEU A 61 -1.66 -3.08 5.13
N GLY A 62 -1.24 -3.91 6.08
CA GLY A 62 -1.88 -4.07 7.36
C GLY A 62 -3.24 -4.76 7.39
N LYS A 63 -3.75 -4.89 8.61
CA LYS A 63 -5.00 -5.55 8.95
C LYS A 63 -5.93 -4.58 9.67
N VAL A 64 -7.20 -4.57 9.26
CA VAL A 64 -8.27 -3.93 10.01
C VAL A 64 -9.01 -5.01 10.80
N GLU A 65 -8.94 -4.95 12.13
CA GLU A 65 -9.69 -5.82 13.04
C GLU A 65 -10.58 -4.99 13.94
N SER A 66 -11.87 -5.33 14.02
CA SER A 66 -12.84 -4.65 14.89
C SER A 66 -12.83 -3.12 14.72
N GLY A 67 -12.67 -2.66 13.48
CA GLY A 67 -12.62 -1.23 13.17
C GLY A 67 -11.37 -0.53 13.68
N SER A 68 -10.28 -1.25 13.95
CA SER A 68 -8.96 -0.71 14.28
C SER A 68 -7.92 -1.24 13.30
N ASN A 69 -6.99 -0.39 12.84
CA ASN A 69 -5.82 -0.89 12.13
C ASN A 69 -4.84 -1.46 13.17
N THR A 70 -4.67 -2.79 13.18
CA THR A 70 -3.94 -3.48 14.25
C THR A 70 -2.46 -3.66 13.97
N SER A 71 -2.01 -3.29 12.77
CA SER A 71 -0.65 -3.52 12.32
C SER A 71 0.05 -2.22 11.92
N ASN A 72 1.23 -1.95 12.50
CA ASN A 72 2.19 -1.00 11.94
C ASN A 72 2.90 -1.64 10.74
N ALA A 73 2.12 -2.05 9.73
CA ALA A 73 2.62 -2.87 8.64
C ALA A 73 3.78 -2.16 7.93
N LYS A 74 4.87 -2.89 7.75
CA LYS A 74 6.07 -2.41 7.06
C LYS A 74 6.31 -3.20 5.80
N LEU A 75 6.42 -2.50 4.69
CA LEU A 75 6.80 -3.07 3.41
C LEU A 75 8.11 -2.47 2.95
N ALA A 76 9.11 -3.33 2.83
CA ALA A 76 10.33 -3.04 2.12
C ALA A 76 10.14 -3.31 0.62
N THR A 77 10.17 -2.27 -0.21
CA THR A 77 10.10 -2.38 -1.68
C THR A 77 10.83 -1.23 -2.37
N SER A 78 11.21 -1.42 -3.64
CA SER A 78 11.75 -0.36 -4.50
C SER A 78 10.65 0.48 -5.15
N SER A 79 9.50 -0.13 -5.47
CA SER A 79 8.42 0.57 -6.14
C SER A 79 7.05 -0.08 -5.94
N ILE A 80 6.02 0.76 -6.04
CA ILE A 80 4.63 0.37 -6.22
C ILE A 80 4.10 1.16 -7.41
N THR A 81 3.50 0.49 -8.39
CA THR A 81 2.87 1.11 -9.55
C THR A 81 1.38 0.74 -9.61
N LEU A 82 0.52 1.74 -9.73
CA LEU A 82 -0.93 1.59 -9.83
C LEU A 82 -1.41 2.01 -11.23
N GLN A 83 -2.06 1.09 -11.93
CA GLN A 83 -2.53 1.26 -13.31
C GLN A 83 -3.99 0.83 -13.44
N ASN A 84 -4.74 1.40 -14.37
CA ASN A 84 -6.08 0.93 -14.76
C ASN A 84 -6.99 0.61 -13.55
N GLY A 85 -7.10 1.54 -12.60
CA GLY A 85 -7.92 1.37 -11.40
C GLY A 85 -7.34 0.41 -10.35
N GLY A 86 -6.06 0.07 -10.42
CA GLY A 86 -5.34 -0.61 -9.33
C GLY A 86 -5.36 0.20 -8.04
N ILE A 87 -5.42 -0.48 -6.91
CA ILE A 87 -5.69 0.13 -5.61
C ILE A 87 -4.54 -0.13 -4.64
N LEU A 88 -4.09 0.93 -3.95
CA LEU A 88 -3.29 0.83 -2.74
C LEU A 88 -4.13 1.33 -1.56
N VAL A 89 -4.41 0.46 -0.59
CA VAL A 89 -5.29 0.78 0.55
C VAL A 89 -4.64 0.39 1.87
N VAL A 90 -4.40 1.36 2.76
CA VAL A 90 -3.72 1.11 4.07
C VAL A 90 -3.40 2.38 4.91
N SER A 91 -3.24 2.23 6.24
CA SER A 91 -2.20 2.88 7.09
C SER A 91 -0.95 2.00 7.44
N GLY A 92 0.27 2.48 7.20
CA GLY A 92 1.51 1.68 7.33
C GLY A 92 2.74 2.39 6.78
N ILE A 93 3.88 1.71 6.73
CA ILE A 93 5.17 2.27 6.28
C ILE A 93 5.67 1.51 5.05
N ILE A 94 5.96 2.26 3.98
CA ILE A 94 6.70 1.78 2.82
C ILE A 94 8.12 2.34 2.92
N GLU A 95 9.11 1.45 2.94
CA GLU A 95 10.51 1.83 3.13
C GLU A 95 11.47 1.04 2.24
N ARG A 96 12.74 1.47 2.24
CA ARG A 96 13.80 0.75 1.56
C ARG A 96 14.31 -0.38 2.45
N GLY A 97 14.22 -1.62 1.96
CA GLY A 97 14.86 -2.77 2.60
C GLY A 97 16.38 -2.75 2.46
N SER A 98 17.10 -3.47 3.33
CA SER A 98 18.57 -3.55 3.30
C SER A 98 19.15 -4.11 1.98
N GLU A 99 18.35 -4.88 1.25
CA GLU A 99 18.72 -5.52 -0.02
C GLU A 99 18.32 -4.68 -1.24
N ILE A 100 17.69 -3.52 -1.04
CA ILE A 100 17.13 -2.67 -2.10
C ILE A 100 17.98 -1.40 -2.19
N SER A 101 18.47 -1.09 -3.39
CA SER A 101 19.42 0.02 -3.60
C SER A 101 18.75 1.38 -3.71
N THR A 102 17.47 1.44 -4.10
CA THR A 102 16.72 2.68 -4.34
C THR A 102 15.70 2.94 -3.24
N ASN A 103 15.42 4.22 -2.97
CA ASN A 103 14.29 4.58 -2.10
C ASN A 103 12.97 4.17 -2.76
N PRO A 104 11.94 3.83 -1.97
CA PRO A 104 10.64 3.47 -2.52
C PRO A 104 10.02 4.61 -3.31
N GLN A 105 9.37 4.26 -4.41
CA GLN A 105 8.52 5.18 -5.17
C GLN A 105 7.14 4.57 -5.35
N VAL A 106 6.09 5.31 -4.96
CA VAL A 106 4.70 4.96 -5.28
C VAL A 106 4.27 5.80 -6.48
N LYS A 107 4.03 5.14 -7.61
CA LYS A 107 3.59 5.73 -8.88
C LYS A 107 2.12 5.43 -9.09
N ASN A 108 1.27 6.44 -8.95
CA ASN A 108 -0.14 6.33 -9.23
C ASN A 108 -0.42 6.87 -10.65
N GLU A 109 -0.32 6.00 -11.65
CA GLU A 109 -0.42 6.36 -13.08
C GLU A 109 -1.89 6.46 -13.53
N SER A 110 -2.76 5.60 -12.99
CA SER A 110 -4.21 5.61 -13.27
C SER A 110 -4.99 4.79 -12.24
N GLY A 111 -4.48 4.72 -11.02
CA GLY A 111 -5.07 3.96 -9.92
C GLY A 111 -5.71 4.83 -8.85
N ILE A 112 -5.90 4.21 -7.68
CA ILE A 112 -6.47 4.84 -6.50
C ILE A 112 -5.57 4.56 -5.31
N VAL A 113 -5.11 5.60 -4.63
CA VAL A 113 -4.49 5.50 -3.32
C VAL A 113 -5.50 5.89 -2.25
N MET A 114 -5.88 4.94 -1.41
CA MET A 114 -6.69 5.13 -0.21
C MET A 114 -5.74 5.27 0.98
N ALA A 115 -5.14 6.46 1.13
CA ALA A 115 -4.06 6.69 2.09
C ALA A 115 -4.59 6.78 3.52
N GLY A 116 -4.02 5.95 4.39
CA GLY A 116 -4.39 5.87 5.79
C GLY A 116 -5.79 5.33 6.05
N PHE A 117 -6.45 4.71 5.05
CA PHE A 117 -7.74 4.07 5.24
C PHE A 117 -7.56 2.85 6.17
N GLY A 118 -8.36 2.80 7.22
CA GLY A 118 -8.22 1.80 8.27
C GLY A 118 -9.40 1.76 9.23
N ALA A 119 -9.14 2.16 10.47
CA ALA A 119 -10.10 2.10 11.57
C ALA A 119 -11.34 2.99 11.34
N MET A 120 -12.54 2.50 11.68
CA MET A 120 -13.78 3.29 11.66
C MET A 120 -14.46 3.24 13.05
N PRO A 121 -14.75 4.39 13.69
CA PRO A 121 -14.36 5.76 13.30
C PRO A 121 -12.86 6.01 13.48
N ILE A 122 -12.30 7.01 12.78
CA ILE A 122 -10.92 7.45 13.03
C ILE A 122 -10.87 8.08 14.42
N THR A 123 -10.17 7.42 15.34
CA THR A 123 -9.93 7.91 16.71
C THR A 123 -8.47 8.27 16.97
N ASN A 124 -7.55 7.85 16.10
CA ASN A 124 -6.11 8.07 16.23
C ASN A 124 -5.43 8.23 14.85
N LEU A 125 -4.69 9.32 14.66
CA LEU A 125 -3.97 9.61 13.41
C LEU A 125 -2.80 8.65 13.16
N SER A 126 -2.10 8.18 14.20
CA SER A 126 -0.94 7.30 13.99
C SER A 126 -1.31 5.94 13.38
N GLN A 127 -2.58 5.53 13.54
CA GLN A 127 -3.14 4.30 12.97
C GLN A 127 -3.83 4.54 11.62
N ASN A 128 -3.82 5.77 11.11
CA ASN A 128 -4.51 6.17 9.88
C ASN A 128 -3.60 7.04 9.00
N THR A 129 -2.29 6.75 9.00
CA THR A 129 -1.29 7.37 8.13
C THR A 129 -0.63 6.31 7.25
N LEU A 130 -0.55 6.57 5.94
CA LEU A 130 0.36 5.89 5.03
C LEU A 130 1.64 6.72 4.91
N THR A 131 2.76 6.17 5.36
CA THR A 131 4.08 6.79 5.24
C THR A 131 4.89 6.11 4.14
N ILE A 132 5.46 6.91 3.24
CA ILE A 132 6.38 6.48 2.19
C ILE A 132 7.72 7.14 2.48
N ASN A 133 8.73 6.37 2.88
CA ASN A 133 10.10 6.85 3.09
C ASN A 133 10.82 7.05 1.74
N GLY A 134 10.20 7.81 0.85
CA GLY A 134 10.55 8.00 -0.55
C GLY A 134 9.55 8.94 -1.20
N SER A 135 9.20 8.72 -2.47
CA SER A 135 8.36 9.65 -3.24
C SER A 135 6.99 9.10 -3.60
N TYR A 136 6.02 10.00 -3.70
CA TYR A 136 4.69 9.75 -4.28
C TYR A 136 4.52 10.55 -5.57
N THR A 137 4.10 9.88 -6.65
CA THR A 137 3.72 10.55 -7.90
C THR A 137 2.29 10.22 -8.29
N GLN A 138 1.59 11.17 -8.89
CA GLN A 138 0.21 11.01 -9.34
C GLN A 138 -0.02 11.66 -10.69
N ASP A 139 -0.43 10.87 -11.68
CA ASP A 139 -0.77 11.35 -13.01
C ASP A 139 -2.21 11.89 -13.07
N SER A 140 -2.59 12.49 -14.21
CA SER A 140 -3.88 13.18 -14.39
C SER A 140 -5.12 12.30 -14.25
N ASN A 141 -5.01 10.99 -14.49
CA ASN A 141 -6.11 10.03 -14.42
C ASN A 141 -6.18 9.28 -13.08
N ALA A 142 -5.30 9.59 -12.15
CA ALA A 142 -5.16 8.91 -10.88
C ALA A 142 -5.87 9.66 -9.74
N LYS A 143 -6.22 8.92 -8.67
CA LYS A 143 -6.94 9.46 -7.50
C LYS A 143 -6.17 9.22 -6.22
N LEU A 144 -6.17 10.25 -5.36
CA LEU A 144 -5.81 10.13 -3.94
C LEU A 144 -7.07 10.35 -3.10
N GLN A 145 -7.38 9.39 -2.24
CA GLN A 145 -8.48 9.44 -1.31
C GLN A 145 -7.97 9.60 0.11
N ILE A 146 -8.62 10.49 0.86
CA ILE A 146 -8.38 10.75 2.28
C ILE A 146 -9.70 10.57 3.03
N ALA A 147 -9.70 9.72 4.05
CA ALA A 147 -10.89 9.46 4.86
C ALA A 147 -11.03 10.53 5.96
N PHE A 148 -12.24 10.89 6.35
CA PHE A 148 -12.49 11.78 7.48
C PHE A 148 -13.63 11.27 8.38
N SER A 149 -13.45 11.41 9.69
CA SER A 149 -14.40 11.05 10.73
C SER A 149 -14.37 12.13 11.83
N GLY A 150 -15.43 12.94 11.89
CA GLY A 150 -15.49 14.09 12.79
C GLY A 150 -14.41 15.13 12.47
N SER A 151 -13.53 15.42 13.44
CA SER A 151 -12.42 16.37 13.28
C SER A 151 -11.10 15.71 12.90
N LEU A 152 -11.10 14.41 12.57
CA LEU A 152 -9.89 13.64 12.24
C LEU A 152 -9.95 13.16 10.79
N ASN A 153 -8.79 13.12 10.15
CA ASN A 153 -8.64 12.65 8.77
C ASN A 153 -7.47 11.65 8.69
N SER A 154 -7.52 10.73 7.74
CA SER A 154 -6.36 9.93 7.39
C SER A 154 -5.28 10.78 6.72
N LYS A 155 -4.07 10.22 6.56
CA LYS A 155 -2.92 10.96 6.03
C LYS A 155 -2.10 10.14 5.05
N LEU A 156 -1.52 10.86 4.09
CA LEU A 156 -0.37 10.43 3.29
C LEU A 156 0.83 11.27 3.69
N GLU A 157 1.95 10.62 3.98
CA GLU A 157 3.23 11.26 4.25
C GLU A 157 4.31 10.67 3.33
N ALA A 158 5.03 11.52 2.60
CA ALA A 158 6.13 11.15 1.73
C ALA A 158 7.26 12.20 1.81
N ASN A 159 8.48 11.81 1.46
CA ASN A 159 9.62 12.73 1.43
C ASN A 159 9.51 13.74 0.27
N SER A 160 8.84 13.35 -0.82
CA SER A 160 8.53 14.24 -1.93
C SER A 160 7.25 13.83 -2.65
N TYR A 161 6.63 14.81 -3.30
CA TYR A 161 5.39 14.66 -4.04
C TYR A 161 5.55 15.26 -5.43
N ASP A 162 5.09 14.55 -6.45
CA ASP A 162 4.86 15.08 -7.81
C ASP A 162 3.43 14.73 -8.23
N ILE A 163 2.50 15.67 -8.05
CA ILE A 163 1.07 15.46 -8.29
C ILE A 163 0.69 16.31 -9.49
N GLN A 164 0.48 15.64 -10.63
CA GLN A 164 0.11 16.23 -11.92
C GLN A 164 -1.40 16.18 -12.18
N GLY A 165 -2.15 15.42 -11.37
CA GLY A 165 -3.59 15.19 -11.52
C GLY A 165 -4.49 15.91 -10.53
N ASP A 166 -5.78 15.87 -10.82
CA ASP A 166 -6.78 16.82 -10.30
C ASP A 166 -7.54 16.32 -9.06
N THR A 167 -7.78 15.01 -8.93
CA THR A 167 -8.73 14.49 -7.94
C THR A 167 -8.07 14.09 -6.61
N LEU A 168 -8.18 15.00 -5.64
CA LEU A 168 -8.16 14.68 -4.21
C LEU A 168 -9.61 14.51 -3.73
N GLU A 169 -9.96 13.31 -3.27
CA GLU A 169 -11.32 12.99 -2.83
C GLU A 169 -11.36 12.75 -1.32
N PHE A 170 -12.23 13.50 -0.64
CA PHE A 170 -12.50 13.33 0.79
C PHE A 170 -13.65 12.35 0.97
N VAL A 171 -13.40 11.24 1.66
CA VAL A 171 -14.38 10.17 1.84
C VAL A 171 -14.89 10.20 3.30
N PRO A 172 -16.19 10.46 3.53
CA PRO A 172 -16.77 10.36 4.87
C PRO A 172 -16.78 8.90 5.31
N ILE A 173 -16.35 8.63 6.54
CA ILE A 173 -16.39 7.30 7.16
C ILE A 173 -17.00 7.34 8.56
#